data_AF-A0A8S2VG34-F1
#
_entry.id   AF-A0A8S2VG34-F1
#
_cell.length_a   1.000
_cell.length_b   1.000
_cell.length_c   1.000
_cell.angle_alpha   90.00
_cell.angle_beta   90.00
_cell.angle_gamma   90.00
#
_symmetry.space_group_name_H-M   'P 1'
#
loop_
_entity.id
_entity.type
_entity.pdbx_description
1 polymer ?
#
loop_
_entity_poly.entity_id
_entity_poly.type
_entity_poly.pdbx_seq_one_letter_code
_entity_poly.pdbx_strand_id
1 'polypeptide(L)'
;LCRSIKLSCELYPSREIVLCLDPYNGLGLVLWCIISIYAGHHSILIDPVEVESNPSVWMNTISQFKIRDTFCSYSVMELSTKGLSTSIVDLKNRGLSLSCVRTCAVVAEERPRLQLLNSFIKLFQTLGLNPRTVSTTFGCRVNIAICLRGASDPDPASVYVDQRALRNDRVTLVEKGSPHSLCLLESGKLLPGVKVVIANPESKGQCADAHLGELWVQSGHNSLGCQIVSYGDNHQQHHGSNHNSDQFYSHLATGDTRQLYARTGYLGFVRRTESIAADGKNHDAVYIVGSLEETLLIRGMRFHPIDIENTVMRTHKRICECACFTWTNLLVVVVEYDGLEQHSLDLVPLITSAILEEHYVIVGVLVIVDPGVVPVNSRGEKQRMHLRDGFVSDQLDPIFVAYNM
;
A
#
# COMPACT_ATOMS: atom_id res chain seq x y z
N LEU A 1 19.25 4.03 -7.96
CA LEU A 1 17.91 4.64 -7.81
C LEU A 1 17.55 5.69 -8.86
N CYS A 2 18.04 6.93 -8.81
CA CYS A 2 17.57 8.01 -9.70
C CYS A 2 17.68 7.67 -11.20
N ARG A 3 18.76 6.99 -11.60
CA ARG A 3 18.92 6.44 -12.96
C ARG A 3 17.76 5.52 -13.36
N SER A 4 17.38 4.59 -12.48
CA SER A 4 16.32 3.62 -12.71
C SER A 4 14.94 4.31 -12.80
N ILE A 5 14.64 5.25 -11.91
CA ILE A 5 13.39 6.04 -11.95
C ILE A 5 13.34 6.88 -13.23
N LYS A 6 14.43 7.59 -13.57
CA LYS A 6 14.54 8.40 -14.79
C LYS A 6 14.24 7.58 -16.04
N LEU A 7 14.79 6.37 -16.13
CA LEU A 7 14.55 5.47 -17.26
C LEU A 7 13.12 4.95 -17.28
N SER A 8 12.59 4.50 -16.13
CA SER A 8 11.25 3.91 -16.04
C SER A 8 10.14 4.93 -16.31
N CYS A 9 10.29 6.15 -15.78
CA CYS A 9 9.31 7.23 -15.95
C CYS A 9 9.59 8.14 -17.17
N GLU A 10 10.69 7.91 -17.91
CA GLU A 10 11.11 8.77 -19.02
C GLU A 10 11.23 10.25 -18.62
N LEU A 11 11.92 10.52 -17.50
CA LEU A 11 12.08 11.89 -17.00
C LEU A 11 13.19 12.61 -17.77
N TYR A 12 12.83 13.71 -18.41
CA TYR A 12 13.72 14.57 -19.20
C TYR A 12 13.67 16.01 -18.71
N PRO A 13 14.68 16.85 -19.02
CA PRO A 13 14.71 18.24 -18.55
C PRO A 13 13.48 19.09 -18.92
N SER A 14 12.81 18.77 -20.03
CA SER A 14 11.58 19.45 -20.48
C SER A 14 10.31 18.95 -19.79
N ARG A 15 10.40 17.99 -18.87
CA ARG A 15 9.24 17.49 -18.11
C ARG A 15 8.97 18.38 -16.90
N GLU A 16 7.70 18.49 -16.58
CA GLU A 16 7.22 19.02 -15.31
C GLU A 16 6.50 17.90 -14.56
N ILE A 17 6.80 17.75 -13.27
CA ILE A 17 6.19 16.75 -12.41
C ILE A 17 5.48 17.44 -11.25
N VAL A 18 4.27 17.01 -10.92
CA VAL A 18 3.59 17.43 -9.68
C VAL A 18 3.72 16.32 -8.64
N LEU A 19 4.24 16.68 -7.47
CA LEU A 19 4.39 15.78 -6.33
C LEU A 19 3.48 16.26 -5.20
N CYS A 20 2.54 15.42 -4.80
CA CYS A 20 1.74 15.62 -3.60
C CYS A 20 1.99 14.48 -2.62
N LEU A 21 3.13 14.53 -1.96
CA LEU A 21 3.68 13.47 -1.13
C LEU A 21 4.34 14.09 0.11
N ASP A 22 4.43 13.32 1.18
CA ASP A 22 5.24 13.68 2.33
C ASP A 22 6.75 13.63 1.94
N PRO A 23 7.51 14.74 2.11
CA PRO A 23 8.92 14.80 1.74
C PRO A 23 9.86 14.06 2.70
N TYR A 24 9.39 13.60 3.86
CA TYR A 24 10.27 13.16 4.93
C TYR A 24 10.60 11.66 4.89
N ASN A 25 9.98 10.86 4.00
CA ASN A 25 10.16 9.42 4.03
C ASN A 25 10.20 8.74 2.65
N GLY A 26 11.00 7.67 2.57
CA GLY A 26 11.02 6.71 1.49
C GLY A 26 11.23 7.32 0.10
N LEU A 27 10.39 6.91 -0.84
CA LEU A 27 10.42 7.41 -2.23
C LEU A 27 10.03 8.89 -2.33
N GLY A 28 9.19 9.40 -1.41
CA GLY A 28 8.75 10.80 -1.39
C GLY A 28 9.93 11.76 -1.32
N LEU A 29 10.85 11.55 -0.37
CA LEU A 29 12.08 12.33 -0.23
C LEU A 29 12.93 12.35 -1.51
N VAL A 30 13.10 11.19 -2.15
CA VAL A 30 13.90 11.09 -3.39
C VAL A 30 13.23 11.83 -4.54
N LEU A 31 11.91 11.73 -4.66
CA LEU A 31 11.13 12.43 -5.68
C LEU A 31 11.17 13.96 -5.47
N TRP A 32 11.09 14.42 -4.22
CA TRP A 32 11.12 15.84 -3.89
C TRP A 32 12.51 16.46 -4.11
N CYS A 33 13.55 15.83 -3.56
CA CYS A 33 14.84 16.49 -3.39
C CYS A 33 15.90 16.08 -4.42
N ILE A 34 15.83 14.86 -4.97
CA ILE A 34 16.99 14.26 -5.65
C ILE A 34 16.74 14.05 -7.15
N ILE A 35 15.56 13.54 -7.52
CA ILE A 35 15.30 13.15 -8.91
C ILE A 35 15.27 14.34 -9.87
N SER A 36 14.77 15.51 -9.41
CA SER A 36 14.73 16.76 -10.18
C SER A 36 16.13 17.21 -10.57
N ILE A 37 17.05 17.24 -9.61
CA ILE A 37 18.47 17.56 -9.81
C ILE A 37 19.11 16.55 -10.77
N TYR A 38 18.88 15.26 -10.57
CA TYR A 38 19.49 14.21 -11.38
C TYR A 38 18.99 14.20 -12.84
N ALA A 39 17.69 14.41 -13.06
CA ALA A 39 17.09 14.35 -14.39
C ALA A 39 16.99 15.73 -15.08
N GLY A 40 17.23 16.83 -14.35
CA GLY A 40 17.22 18.20 -14.84
C GLY A 40 15.83 18.76 -15.10
N HIS A 41 14.78 18.17 -14.50
CA HIS A 41 13.38 18.55 -14.73
C HIS A 41 12.86 19.44 -13.60
N HIS A 42 11.73 20.11 -13.85
CA HIS A 42 11.07 20.95 -12.86
C HIS A 42 10.04 20.16 -12.05
N SER A 43 10.07 20.28 -10.73
CA SER A 43 9.09 19.67 -9.83
C SER A 43 8.25 20.74 -9.15
N ILE A 44 6.94 20.61 -9.24
CA ILE A 44 5.97 21.40 -8.49
C ILE A 44 5.57 20.58 -7.27
N LEU A 45 5.80 21.15 -6.09
CA LEU A 45 5.64 20.46 -4.81
C LEU A 45 4.37 20.98 -4.14
N ILE A 46 3.48 20.07 -3.75
CA ILE A 46 2.24 20.37 -3.05
C ILE A 46 2.27 19.60 -1.73
N ASP A 47 2.25 20.33 -0.62
CA ASP A 47 2.12 19.71 0.70
C ASP A 47 0.76 19.00 0.81
N PRO A 48 0.70 17.72 1.22
CA PRO A 48 -0.56 17.04 1.48
C PRO A 48 -1.55 17.83 2.37
N VAL A 49 -1.06 18.62 3.33
CA VAL A 49 -1.90 19.44 4.22
C VAL A 49 -2.71 20.50 3.44
N GLU A 50 -2.18 20.99 2.32
CA GLU A 50 -2.90 21.92 1.45
C GLU A 50 -4.11 21.25 0.77
N VAL A 51 -4.05 19.93 0.53
CA VAL A 51 -5.16 19.16 -0.05
C VAL A 51 -6.27 18.95 0.99
N GLU A 52 -5.94 18.83 2.28
CA GLU A 52 -6.94 18.76 3.35
C GLU A 52 -7.76 20.05 3.41
N SER A 53 -7.10 21.20 3.32
CA SER A 53 -7.76 22.51 3.33
C SER A 53 -8.44 22.85 2.01
N ASN A 54 -7.87 22.44 0.88
CA ASN A 54 -8.38 22.68 -0.46
C ASN A 54 -8.21 21.43 -1.34
N PRO A 55 -9.19 20.51 -1.36
CA PRO A 55 -9.10 19.25 -2.11
C PRO A 55 -8.85 19.42 -3.62
N SER A 56 -9.13 20.61 -4.17
CA SER A 56 -8.97 20.89 -5.60
C SER A 56 -7.55 21.31 -6.01
N VAL A 57 -6.69 21.69 -5.06
CA VAL A 57 -5.37 22.30 -5.35
C VAL A 57 -4.50 21.40 -6.23
N TRP A 58 -4.46 20.10 -5.93
CA TRP A 58 -3.68 19.12 -6.69
C TRP A 58 -4.18 19.00 -8.15
N MET A 59 -5.49 18.83 -8.35
CA MET A 59 -6.09 18.71 -9.68
C MET A 59 -6.00 19.99 -10.50
N ASN A 60 -6.20 21.15 -9.86
CA ASN A 60 -6.06 22.46 -10.50
C ASN A 60 -4.63 22.67 -10.98
N THR A 61 -3.63 22.30 -10.16
CA THR A 61 -2.21 22.42 -10.51
C THR A 61 -1.88 21.51 -11.70
N ILE A 62 -2.30 20.25 -11.65
CA ILE A 62 -2.12 19.31 -12.78
C ILE A 62 -2.70 19.88 -14.08
N SER A 63 -3.92 20.42 -14.02
CA SER A 63 -4.61 20.98 -15.18
C SER A 63 -3.94 22.26 -15.70
N GLN A 64 -3.61 23.20 -14.81
CA GLN A 64 -3.04 24.51 -15.16
C GLN A 64 -1.69 24.37 -15.86
N PHE A 65 -0.82 23.51 -15.31
CA PHE A 65 0.52 23.26 -15.85
C PHE A 65 0.56 22.13 -16.88
N LYS A 66 -0.60 21.55 -17.25
CA LYS A 66 -0.74 20.47 -18.23
C LYS A 66 0.20 19.28 -17.94
N ILE A 67 0.24 18.91 -16.66
CA ILE A 67 1.20 17.95 -16.12
C ILE A 67 0.96 16.57 -16.71
N ARG A 68 2.06 15.93 -17.10
CA ARG A 68 2.05 14.58 -17.64
C ARG A 68 2.21 13.53 -16.54
N ASP A 69 3.13 13.76 -15.62
CA ASP A 69 3.54 12.77 -14.63
C ASP A 69 3.31 13.35 -13.22
N THR A 70 2.56 12.64 -12.40
CA THR A 70 2.25 13.06 -11.02
C THR A 70 2.33 11.89 -10.05
N PHE A 71 2.69 12.21 -8.81
CA PHE A 71 2.80 11.24 -7.73
C PHE A 71 2.00 11.71 -6.51
N CYS A 72 1.32 10.78 -5.84
CA CYS A 72 0.52 11.06 -4.65
C CYS A 72 0.56 9.91 -3.65
N SER A 73 0.11 10.14 -2.42
CA SER A 73 -0.13 9.08 -1.43
C SER A 73 -1.58 8.60 -1.49
N TYR A 74 -1.90 7.49 -0.82
CA TYR A 74 -3.31 7.08 -0.69
C TYR A 74 -4.13 8.12 0.08
N SER A 75 -3.55 8.74 1.11
CA SER A 75 -4.22 9.82 1.85
C SER A 75 -4.64 10.96 0.92
N VAL A 76 -3.72 11.47 0.09
CA VAL A 76 -4.02 12.54 -0.89
C VAL A 76 -5.10 12.11 -1.89
N MET A 77 -5.01 10.87 -2.41
CA MET A 77 -6.01 10.33 -3.32
C MET A 77 -7.38 10.23 -2.67
N GLU A 78 -7.45 9.80 -1.42
CA GLU A 78 -8.69 9.66 -0.65
C GLU A 78 -9.32 11.03 -0.35
N LEU A 79 -8.54 11.98 0.15
CA LEU A 79 -8.97 13.37 0.38
C LEU A 79 -9.54 13.99 -0.90
N SER A 80 -8.84 13.82 -2.02
CA SER A 80 -9.29 14.32 -3.33
C SER A 80 -10.58 13.65 -3.79
N THR A 81 -10.69 12.33 -3.62
CA THR A 81 -11.88 11.57 -4.04
C THR A 81 -13.11 11.95 -3.21
N LYS A 82 -12.96 12.02 -1.88
CA LYS A 82 -14.05 12.39 -0.97
C LYS A 82 -14.42 13.86 -1.15
N GLY A 83 -13.44 14.76 -1.06
CA GLY A 83 -13.64 16.21 -1.06
C GLY A 83 -14.12 16.79 -2.39
N LEU A 84 -13.85 16.14 -3.53
CA LEU A 84 -14.28 16.62 -4.84
C LEU A 84 -15.49 15.90 -5.42
N SER A 85 -16.03 14.89 -4.71
CA SER A 85 -17.13 14.04 -5.20
C SER A 85 -18.35 14.84 -5.71
N THR A 86 -18.70 15.94 -5.05
CA THR A 86 -19.84 16.81 -5.41
C THR A 86 -19.48 17.94 -6.38
N SER A 87 -18.20 18.20 -6.61
CA SER A 87 -17.71 19.42 -7.28
C SER A 87 -17.19 19.17 -8.70
N ILE A 88 -17.20 17.92 -9.18
CA ILE A 88 -16.67 17.53 -10.50
C ILE A 88 -17.28 18.33 -11.65
N VAL A 89 -18.60 18.56 -11.63
CA VAL A 89 -19.29 19.32 -12.68
C VAL A 89 -18.81 20.77 -12.72
N ASP A 90 -18.68 21.40 -11.55
CA ASP A 90 -18.21 22.79 -11.43
C ASP A 90 -16.75 22.92 -11.87
N LEU A 91 -15.90 21.97 -11.49
CA LEU A 91 -14.50 21.92 -11.93
C LEU A 91 -14.39 21.81 -13.45
N LYS A 92 -15.23 20.99 -14.07
CA LYS A 92 -15.30 20.87 -15.53
C LYS A 92 -15.73 22.17 -16.19
N ASN A 93 -16.74 22.84 -15.63
CA ASN A 93 -17.23 24.13 -16.13
C ASN A 93 -16.17 25.25 -16.00
N ARG A 94 -15.29 25.15 -15.00
CA ARG A 94 -14.11 26.02 -14.84
C ARG A 94 -12.94 25.67 -15.77
N GLY A 95 -13.10 24.65 -16.61
CA GLY A 95 -12.11 24.25 -17.61
C GLY A 95 -11.01 23.31 -17.09
N LEU A 96 -11.19 22.68 -15.92
CA LEU A 96 -10.25 21.69 -15.40
C LEU A 96 -10.23 20.46 -16.33
N SER A 97 -9.04 20.10 -16.81
CA SER A 97 -8.82 18.90 -17.62
C SER A 97 -7.58 18.13 -17.17
N LEU A 98 -7.72 16.82 -17.00
CA LEU A 98 -6.67 15.86 -16.66
C LEU A 98 -6.21 15.06 -17.89
N SER A 99 -6.61 15.47 -19.10
CA SER A 99 -6.29 14.77 -20.36
C SER A 99 -4.79 14.71 -20.68
N CYS A 100 -3.97 15.55 -20.05
CA CYS A 100 -2.51 15.58 -20.21
C CYS A 100 -1.80 14.48 -19.40
N VAL A 101 -2.44 13.97 -18.34
CA VAL A 101 -1.85 12.97 -17.45
C VAL A 101 -1.57 11.69 -18.24
N ARG A 102 -0.38 11.15 -18.06
CA ARG A 102 0.07 9.86 -18.59
C ARG A 102 0.55 8.92 -17.49
N THR A 103 1.03 9.48 -16.37
CA THR A 103 1.39 8.71 -15.17
C THR A 103 0.82 9.41 -13.95
N CYS A 104 0.02 8.70 -13.16
CA CYS A 104 -0.48 9.08 -11.84
C CYS A 104 -0.13 7.93 -10.89
N ALA A 105 1.03 8.02 -10.27
CA ALA A 105 1.60 6.94 -9.49
C ALA A 105 1.35 7.16 -7.99
N VAL A 106 0.64 6.23 -7.36
CA VAL A 106 0.43 6.23 -5.91
C VAL A 106 1.63 5.58 -5.24
N VAL A 107 2.33 6.35 -4.42
CA VAL A 107 3.46 5.86 -3.62
C VAL A 107 2.90 5.18 -2.36
N ALA A 108 3.15 3.88 -2.24
CA ALA A 108 2.58 3.05 -1.18
C ALA A 108 3.60 2.02 -0.66
N GLU A 109 3.50 1.71 0.63
CA GLU A 109 4.21 0.62 1.31
C GLU A 109 3.22 -0.50 1.71
N GLU A 110 2.19 -0.77 0.89
CA GLU A 110 1.15 -1.75 1.20
C GLU A 110 0.53 -2.37 -0.06
N ARG A 111 -0.37 -3.34 0.11
CA ARG A 111 -1.16 -3.93 -0.98
C ARG A 111 -1.97 -2.82 -1.68
N PRO A 112 -2.02 -2.79 -3.03
CA PRO A 112 -2.84 -1.82 -3.75
C PRO A 112 -4.32 -1.75 -3.33
N ARG A 113 -4.82 -0.55 -3.04
CA ARG A 113 -6.21 -0.30 -2.60
C ARG A 113 -7.18 -0.21 -3.79
N LEU A 114 -7.54 -1.35 -4.35
CA LEU A 114 -8.35 -1.45 -5.57
C LEU A 114 -9.64 -0.59 -5.54
N GLN A 115 -10.37 -0.58 -4.43
CA GLN A 115 -11.62 0.17 -4.30
C GLN A 115 -11.40 1.70 -4.39
N LEU A 116 -10.35 2.20 -3.74
CA LEU A 116 -9.99 3.61 -3.76
C LEU A 116 -9.53 4.03 -5.16
N LEU A 117 -8.64 3.24 -5.79
CA LEU A 117 -8.18 3.48 -7.16
C LEU A 117 -9.36 3.54 -8.14
N ASN A 118 -10.29 2.57 -8.07
CA ASN A 118 -11.47 2.55 -8.93
C ASN A 118 -12.41 3.72 -8.70
N SER A 119 -12.61 4.13 -7.43
CA SER A 119 -13.46 5.27 -7.09
C SER A 119 -12.86 6.57 -7.62
N PHE A 120 -11.55 6.76 -7.45
CA PHE A 120 -10.80 7.88 -8.00
C PHE A 120 -10.89 7.92 -9.53
N ILE A 121 -10.56 6.82 -10.21
CA ILE A 121 -10.63 6.71 -11.67
C ILE A 121 -12.02 7.08 -12.17
N LYS A 122 -13.07 6.46 -11.60
CA LYS A 122 -14.46 6.69 -12.01
C LYS A 122 -14.87 8.15 -11.85
N LEU A 123 -14.45 8.78 -10.75
CA LEU A 123 -14.80 10.16 -10.44
C LEU A 123 -14.13 11.16 -11.41
N PHE A 124 -12.82 11.00 -11.65
CA PHE A 124 -12.02 11.93 -12.44
C PHE A 124 -12.02 11.64 -13.95
N GLN A 125 -12.60 10.51 -14.38
CA GLN A 125 -12.73 10.17 -15.80
C GLN A 125 -13.51 11.24 -16.59
N THR A 126 -14.50 11.89 -15.98
CA THR A 126 -15.30 12.95 -16.63
C THR A 126 -14.50 14.24 -16.89
N LEU A 127 -13.37 14.41 -16.18
CA LEU A 127 -12.38 15.47 -16.33
C LEU A 127 -11.23 15.05 -17.27
N GLY A 128 -11.32 13.87 -17.90
CA GLY A 128 -10.35 13.42 -18.91
C GLY A 128 -9.21 12.56 -18.36
N LEU A 129 -9.24 12.15 -17.09
CA LEU A 129 -8.28 11.19 -16.55
C LEU A 129 -8.49 9.83 -17.22
N ASN A 130 -7.42 9.27 -17.80
CA ASN A 130 -7.49 7.95 -18.43
C ASN A 130 -7.18 6.87 -17.39
N PRO A 131 -8.04 5.84 -17.19
CA PRO A 131 -7.82 4.78 -16.21
C PRO A 131 -6.41 4.16 -16.23
N ARG A 132 -5.80 3.98 -17.41
CA ARG A 132 -4.47 3.37 -17.56
C ARG A 132 -3.32 4.17 -16.93
N THR A 133 -3.54 5.46 -16.65
CA THR A 133 -2.50 6.33 -16.12
C THR A 133 -2.36 6.16 -14.62
N VAL A 134 -3.39 5.65 -13.95
CA VAL A 134 -3.38 5.45 -12.50
C VAL A 134 -2.73 4.11 -12.20
N SER A 135 -1.69 4.13 -11.40
CA SER A 135 -0.95 2.94 -10.97
C SER A 135 -0.41 3.13 -9.57
N THR A 136 0.10 2.05 -8.99
CA THR A 136 0.84 2.11 -7.73
C THR A 136 2.34 1.97 -7.97
N THR A 137 3.10 2.27 -6.95
CA THR A 137 4.52 1.89 -6.82
C THR A 137 4.67 1.11 -5.53
N PHE A 138 5.71 0.29 -5.44
CA PHE A 138 6.08 -0.32 -4.17
C PHE A 138 7.56 -0.15 -3.87
N GLY A 139 7.81 0.28 -2.65
CA GLY A 139 9.12 0.31 -2.00
C GLY A 139 8.91 -0.06 -0.52
N CYS A 140 9.99 -0.10 0.24
CA CYS A 140 9.97 -0.32 1.68
C CYS A 140 11.25 0.24 2.30
N ARG A 141 11.37 0.15 3.63
CA ARG A 141 12.56 0.63 4.37
C ARG A 141 13.89 0.10 3.83
N VAL A 142 13.94 -1.16 3.39
CA VAL A 142 15.19 -1.77 2.89
C VAL A 142 15.50 -1.43 1.44
N ASN A 143 14.48 -1.05 0.67
CA ASN A 143 14.61 -0.60 -0.70
C ASN A 143 13.45 0.32 -1.05
N ILE A 144 13.73 1.62 -1.09
CA ILE A 144 12.71 2.66 -1.24
C ILE A 144 12.04 2.71 -2.62
N ALA A 145 12.51 1.95 -3.62
CA ALA A 145 11.79 1.78 -4.89
C ALA A 145 12.13 0.43 -5.53
N ILE A 146 11.23 -0.54 -5.38
CA ILE A 146 11.38 -1.87 -5.95
C ILE A 146 10.69 -1.92 -7.31
N CYS A 147 9.45 -1.45 -7.37
CA CYS A 147 8.68 -1.43 -8.60
C CYS A 147 7.90 -0.12 -8.77
N LEU A 148 7.80 0.30 -10.02
CA LEU A 148 7.15 1.53 -10.45
C LEU A 148 6.76 1.37 -11.92
N ARG A 149 5.75 2.11 -12.34
CA ARG A 149 5.24 2.07 -13.70
C ARG A 149 5.35 3.46 -14.34
N GLY A 150 5.87 3.52 -15.56
CA GLY A 150 5.86 4.71 -16.40
C GLY A 150 4.77 4.71 -17.46
N ALA A 151 4.63 5.84 -18.15
CA ALA A 151 3.62 6.04 -19.20
C ALA A 151 3.69 5.03 -20.36
N SER A 152 4.88 4.54 -20.68
CA SER A 152 5.12 3.60 -21.79
C SER A 152 4.98 2.12 -21.40
N ASP A 153 4.71 1.83 -20.11
CA ASP A 153 4.51 0.46 -19.66
C ASP A 153 3.09 -0.07 -20.02
N PRO A 154 2.92 -1.39 -20.17
CA PRO A 154 1.64 -2.03 -20.47
C PRO A 154 0.61 -1.82 -19.39
N ASP A 155 -0.68 -1.73 -19.71
CA ASP A 155 -1.81 -1.55 -18.77
C ASP A 155 -1.70 -2.44 -17.51
N PRO A 156 -2.10 -1.92 -16.33
CA PRO A 156 -1.81 -2.59 -15.07
C PRO A 156 -2.59 -3.91 -15.00
N ALA A 157 -1.89 -5.00 -14.72
CA ALA A 157 -2.52 -6.31 -14.67
C ALA A 157 -3.20 -6.53 -13.32
N SER A 158 -4.41 -7.08 -13.35
CA SER A 158 -5.08 -7.64 -12.18
C SER A 158 -5.12 -9.16 -12.28
N VAL A 159 -4.88 -9.85 -11.17
CA VAL A 159 -5.07 -11.30 -11.07
C VAL A 159 -6.09 -11.62 -9.99
N TYR A 160 -6.79 -12.73 -10.17
CA TYR A 160 -7.70 -13.25 -9.16
C TYR A 160 -7.06 -14.48 -8.54
N VAL A 161 -6.99 -14.51 -7.22
CA VAL A 161 -6.38 -15.61 -6.46
C VAL A 161 -7.37 -16.19 -5.46
N ASP A 162 -7.26 -17.48 -5.19
CA ASP A 162 -8.05 -18.13 -4.13
C ASP A 162 -7.57 -17.65 -2.76
N GLN A 163 -8.43 -16.97 -2.02
CA GLN A 163 -8.15 -16.48 -0.68
C GLN A 163 -7.84 -17.61 0.31
N ARG A 164 -8.41 -18.82 0.12
CA ARG A 164 -8.12 -19.98 0.98
C ARG A 164 -6.72 -20.53 0.75
N ALA A 165 -6.26 -20.53 -0.50
CA ALA A 165 -4.89 -20.90 -0.84
C ALA A 165 -3.88 -19.91 -0.23
N LEU A 166 -4.17 -18.60 -0.29
CA LEU A 166 -3.32 -17.58 0.31
C LEU A 166 -3.12 -17.77 1.83
N ARG A 167 -4.16 -18.23 2.55
CA ARG A 167 -4.06 -18.52 3.99
C ARG A 167 -3.07 -19.62 4.34
N ASN A 168 -2.72 -20.45 3.36
CA ASN A 168 -1.77 -21.56 3.47
C ASN A 168 -0.47 -21.28 2.69
N ASP A 169 -0.15 -20.00 2.47
CA ASP A 169 1.03 -19.54 1.73
C ASP A 169 1.12 -20.04 0.29
N ARG A 170 -0.03 -20.19 -0.37
CA ARG A 170 -0.12 -20.62 -1.78
C ARG A 170 -0.81 -19.58 -2.63
N VAL A 171 -0.30 -19.41 -3.85
CA VAL A 171 -0.90 -18.56 -4.87
C VAL A 171 -1.56 -19.48 -5.89
N THR A 172 -2.89 -19.52 -5.87
CA THR A 172 -3.69 -20.27 -6.84
C THR A 172 -4.53 -19.28 -7.62
N LEU A 173 -4.27 -19.17 -8.92
CA LEU A 173 -5.05 -18.31 -9.82
C LEU A 173 -6.43 -18.92 -10.03
N VAL A 174 -7.44 -18.07 -9.99
CA VAL A 174 -8.85 -18.43 -10.24
C VAL A 174 -9.44 -17.45 -11.24
N GLU A 175 -10.63 -17.76 -11.76
CA GLU A 175 -11.35 -16.83 -12.62
C GLU A 175 -12.04 -15.74 -11.81
N LYS A 176 -12.28 -14.59 -12.44
CA LYS A 176 -13.07 -13.50 -11.86
C LYS A 176 -14.46 -14.01 -11.47
N GLY A 177 -14.85 -13.79 -10.22
CA GLY A 177 -16.16 -14.21 -9.71
C GLY A 177 -16.21 -15.64 -9.19
N SER A 178 -15.09 -16.36 -9.19
CA SER A 178 -14.99 -17.65 -8.49
C SER A 178 -15.26 -17.46 -6.99
N PRO A 179 -15.84 -18.45 -6.30
CA PRO A 179 -16.00 -18.40 -4.85
C PRO A 179 -14.65 -18.12 -4.17
N HIS A 180 -14.63 -17.21 -3.20
CA HIS A 180 -13.41 -16.78 -2.49
C HIS A 180 -12.32 -16.15 -3.38
N SER A 181 -12.67 -15.69 -4.59
CA SER A 181 -11.73 -14.97 -5.43
C SER A 181 -11.38 -13.62 -4.83
N LEU A 182 -10.10 -13.36 -4.62
CA LEU A 182 -9.55 -12.07 -4.23
C LEU A 182 -8.85 -11.45 -5.44
N CYS A 183 -9.23 -10.22 -5.80
CA CYS A 183 -8.56 -9.47 -6.85
C CYS A 183 -7.31 -8.78 -6.29
N LEU A 184 -6.14 -9.06 -6.88
CA LEU A 184 -4.88 -8.38 -6.59
C LEU A 184 -4.45 -7.58 -7.82
N LEU A 185 -4.08 -6.33 -7.60
CA LEU A 185 -3.51 -5.46 -8.62
C LEU A 185 -1.98 -5.56 -8.58
N GLU A 186 -1.35 -5.54 -9.74
CA GLU A 186 0.09 -5.37 -9.87
C GLU A 186 0.55 -4.08 -9.15
N SER A 187 1.57 -4.21 -8.31
CA SER A 187 2.15 -3.09 -7.56
C SER A 187 3.05 -2.20 -8.43
N GLY A 188 3.51 -2.73 -9.57
CA GLY A 188 4.32 -2.05 -10.57
C GLY A 188 5.30 -3.01 -11.26
N LYS A 189 6.03 -2.48 -12.24
CA LYS A 189 7.12 -3.19 -12.93
C LYS A 189 8.43 -3.02 -12.18
N LEU A 190 9.24 -4.07 -12.11
CA LEU A 190 10.56 -4.01 -11.48
C LEU A 190 11.42 -2.92 -12.12
N LEU A 191 12.03 -2.07 -11.29
CA LEU A 191 12.91 -1.02 -11.77
C LEU A 191 14.20 -1.60 -12.38
N PRO A 192 14.82 -0.92 -13.36
CA PRO A 192 16.09 -1.35 -13.92
C PRO A 192 17.16 -1.59 -12.86
N GLY A 193 17.75 -2.80 -12.86
CA GLY A 193 18.78 -3.21 -11.91
C GLY A 193 18.27 -3.77 -10.58
N VAL A 194 16.95 -3.86 -10.40
CA VAL A 194 16.32 -4.54 -9.25
C VAL A 194 16.07 -6.01 -9.61
N LYS A 195 16.51 -6.91 -8.74
CA LYS A 195 16.18 -8.33 -8.79
C LYS A 195 15.36 -8.68 -7.56
N VAL A 196 14.32 -9.50 -7.75
CA VAL A 196 13.48 -9.99 -6.66
C VAL A 196 13.43 -11.51 -6.72
N VAL A 197 13.47 -12.12 -5.55
CA VAL A 197 13.20 -13.54 -5.32
C VAL A 197 12.11 -13.64 -4.26
N ILE A 198 11.28 -14.68 -4.37
CA ILE A 198 10.32 -15.03 -3.32
C ILE A 198 10.97 -16.10 -2.45
N ALA A 199 11.07 -15.84 -1.14
CA ALA A 199 11.69 -16.73 -0.18
C ALA A 199 10.70 -17.07 0.94
N ASN A 200 10.79 -18.28 1.47
CA ASN A 200 10.04 -18.61 2.68
C ASN A 200 10.71 -17.90 3.87
N PRO A 201 9.96 -17.10 4.67
CA PRO A 201 10.54 -16.28 5.72
C PRO A 201 11.16 -17.08 6.88
N GLU A 202 10.72 -18.33 7.08
CA GLU A 202 11.20 -19.23 8.14
C GLU A 202 12.37 -20.10 7.66
N SER A 203 12.20 -20.84 6.57
CA SER A 203 13.24 -21.74 6.06
C SER A 203 14.35 -21.03 5.30
N LYS A 204 14.13 -19.76 4.92
CA LYS A 204 15.01 -18.95 4.06
C LYS A 204 15.31 -19.59 2.70
N GLY A 205 14.54 -20.60 2.30
CA GLY A 205 14.66 -21.25 0.99
C GLY A 205 13.90 -20.48 -0.08
N GLN A 206 14.39 -20.54 -1.32
CA GLN A 206 13.66 -19.99 -2.47
C GLN A 206 12.32 -20.71 -2.67
N CYS A 207 11.25 -19.95 -2.80
CA CYS A 207 9.91 -20.44 -3.10
C CYS A 207 9.78 -20.82 -4.58
N ALA A 208 8.97 -21.84 -4.85
CA ALA A 208 8.49 -22.13 -6.20
C ALA A 208 7.38 -21.14 -6.62
N ASP A 209 7.16 -20.98 -7.92
CA ASP A 209 6.27 -19.95 -8.52
C ASP A 209 4.85 -19.85 -7.91
N ALA A 210 4.28 -20.96 -7.43
CA ALA A 210 2.94 -21.02 -6.85
C ALA A 210 2.89 -20.80 -5.32
N HIS A 211 3.97 -20.33 -4.71
CA HIS A 211 4.03 -20.05 -3.27
C HIS A 211 3.99 -18.55 -3.00
N LEU A 212 3.24 -18.20 -1.97
CA LEU A 212 3.37 -16.89 -1.32
C LEU A 212 4.62 -16.93 -0.45
N GLY A 213 5.42 -15.87 -0.51
CA GLY A 213 6.60 -15.77 0.33
C GLY A 213 7.03 -14.33 0.50
N GLU A 214 8.09 -14.15 1.29
CA GLU A 214 8.70 -12.85 1.50
C GLU A 214 9.45 -12.42 0.24
N LEU A 215 9.28 -11.16 -0.17
CA LEU A 215 10.07 -10.58 -1.25
C LEU A 215 11.47 -10.28 -0.72
N TRP A 216 12.46 -10.85 -1.36
CA TRP A 216 13.87 -10.60 -1.11
C TRP A 216 14.44 -9.85 -2.31
N VAL A 217 15.07 -8.71 -2.06
CA VAL A 217 15.48 -7.77 -3.10
C VAL A 217 16.99 -7.60 -3.15
N GLN A 218 17.54 -7.64 -4.36
CA GLN A 218 18.93 -7.29 -4.64
C GLN A 218 18.94 -6.12 -5.63
N SER A 219 19.53 -5.00 -5.23
CA SER A 219 19.74 -3.86 -6.12
C SER A 219 20.90 -3.00 -5.64
N GLY A 220 21.45 -2.18 -6.53
CA GLY A 220 22.48 -1.20 -6.18
C GLY A 220 21.97 -0.02 -5.34
N HIS A 221 20.67 0.04 -5.02
CA HIS A 221 20.08 1.05 -4.14
C HIS A 221 19.31 0.45 -2.95
N ASN A 222 19.60 -0.80 -2.58
CA ASN A 222 19.24 -1.28 -1.26
C ASN A 222 19.90 -0.40 -0.20
N SER A 223 19.22 -0.18 0.93
CA SER A 223 19.86 0.44 2.09
C SER A 223 20.95 -0.50 2.63
N LEU A 224 21.97 0.10 3.25
CA LEU A 224 23.10 -0.61 3.86
C LEU A 224 22.85 -0.96 5.34
N GLY A 225 21.76 -0.45 5.92
CA GLY A 225 21.40 -0.67 7.31
C GLY A 225 20.30 0.26 7.79
N CYS A 226 19.82 0.05 9.01
CA CYS A 226 18.91 0.95 9.71
C CYS A 226 19.58 1.51 10.97
N GLN A 227 19.37 2.79 11.27
CA GLN A 227 19.78 3.39 12.54
C GLN A 227 18.57 4.09 13.14
N ILE A 228 18.13 3.64 14.32
CA ILE A 228 17.03 4.26 15.07
C ILE A 228 17.64 5.36 15.91
N VAL A 229 17.28 6.62 15.63
CA VAL A 229 17.69 7.78 16.42
C VAL A 229 16.50 8.22 17.27
N SER A 230 16.49 7.83 18.55
CA SER A 230 15.49 8.32 19.50
C SER A 230 15.95 9.67 20.05
N TYR A 231 15.27 10.76 19.66
CA TYR A 231 15.52 12.08 20.24
C TYR A 231 14.95 12.11 21.67
N GLY A 232 15.81 12.17 22.69
CA GLY A 232 15.40 12.37 24.08
C GLY A 232 16.09 11.49 25.12
N ASP A 233 16.85 10.48 24.69
CA ASP A 233 17.66 9.67 25.60
C ASP A 233 19.09 9.61 25.07
N ASN A 234 20.07 10.08 25.85
CA ASN A 234 21.51 10.04 25.50
C ASN A 234 22.08 8.62 25.46
N HIS A 235 21.21 7.61 25.52
CA HIS A 235 21.56 6.23 25.23
C HIS A 235 21.46 6.00 23.72
N GLN A 236 22.62 6.08 23.06
CA GLN A 236 22.88 5.35 21.81
C GLN A 236 22.63 3.85 22.10
N GLN A 237 21.37 3.43 22.11
CA GLN A 237 21.02 2.03 22.19
C GLN A 237 21.35 1.41 20.82
N HIS A 238 22.56 0.85 20.72
CA HIS A 238 22.93 -0.13 19.71
C HIS A 238 22.11 -1.42 19.92
N HIS A 239 20.78 -1.35 19.88
CA HIS A 239 19.94 -2.54 19.84
C HIS A 239 19.99 -3.13 18.43
N GLY A 240 20.88 -4.11 18.24
CA GLY A 240 20.73 -5.13 17.21
C GLY A 240 21.74 -5.12 16.07
N SER A 241 23.04 -5.25 16.33
CA SER A 241 24.03 -5.48 15.26
C SER A 241 23.76 -6.74 14.42
N ASN A 242 23.12 -7.78 15.01
CA ASN A 242 22.81 -9.03 14.31
C ASN A 242 21.45 -9.04 13.59
N HIS A 243 20.45 -8.28 14.05
CA HIS A 243 19.13 -8.26 13.40
C HIS A 243 19.16 -7.38 12.14
N ASN A 244 19.91 -6.27 12.20
CA ASN A 244 20.18 -5.40 11.07
C ASN A 244 20.94 -6.18 9.97
N SER A 245 21.99 -6.93 10.32
CA SER A 245 22.77 -7.65 9.30
C SER A 245 21.94 -8.71 8.55
N ASP A 246 21.11 -9.51 9.23
CA ASP A 246 20.26 -10.51 8.57
C ASP A 246 19.19 -9.87 7.67
N GLN A 247 18.64 -8.71 8.04
CA GLN A 247 17.65 -8.02 7.20
C GLN A 247 18.25 -7.44 5.92
N PHE A 248 19.45 -6.87 5.97
CA PHE A 248 20.06 -6.18 4.81
C PHE A 248 20.98 -7.09 3.98
N TYR A 249 21.52 -8.16 4.59
CA TYR A 249 22.52 -9.06 4.00
C TYR A 249 22.17 -10.53 4.26
N SER A 250 21.10 -11.01 3.63
CA SER A 250 20.64 -12.38 3.73
C SER A 250 21.07 -13.25 2.55
N HIS A 251 21.37 -14.52 2.84
CA HIS A 251 21.56 -15.59 1.86
C HIS A 251 20.36 -16.54 1.88
N LEU A 252 19.99 -17.03 0.71
CA LEU A 252 19.02 -18.12 0.60
C LEU A 252 19.65 -19.41 1.13
N ALA A 253 18.85 -20.22 1.84
CA ALA A 253 19.23 -21.57 2.25
C ALA A 253 19.24 -22.55 1.07
N THR A 254 18.36 -22.33 0.09
CA THR A 254 18.22 -23.15 -1.14
C THR A 254 17.92 -22.24 -2.34
N GLY A 255 18.34 -22.66 -3.54
CA GLY A 255 18.28 -21.82 -4.75
C GLY A 255 19.62 -21.13 -5.03
N ASP A 256 19.60 -19.84 -5.36
CA ASP A 256 20.84 -19.06 -5.55
C ASP A 256 21.42 -18.60 -4.20
N THR A 257 22.15 -19.50 -3.55
CA THR A 257 22.74 -19.28 -2.22
C THR A 257 23.94 -18.32 -2.23
N ARG A 258 24.42 -17.91 -3.40
CA ARG A 258 25.63 -17.07 -3.53
C ARG A 258 25.33 -15.57 -3.49
N GLN A 259 24.13 -15.18 -3.87
CA GLN A 259 23.73 -13.77 -3.91
C GLN A 259 23.30 -13.29 -2.52
N LEU A 260 23.50 -12.00 -2.28
CA LEU A 260 23.00 -11.29 -1.11
C LEU A 260 21.71 -10.57 -1.45
N TYR A 261 20.72 -10.73 -0.59
CA TYR A 261 19.42 -10.07 -0.69
C TYR A 261 19.10 -9.32 0.59
N ALA A 262 18.36 -8.22 0.45
CA ALA A 262 17.69 -7.58 1.56
C ALA A 262 16.27 -8.16 1.71
N ARG A 263 15.91 -8.50 2.93
CA ARG A 263 14.61 -9.02 3.35
C ARG A 263 13.63 -7.87 3.50
N THR A 264 12.58 -7.82 2.68
CA THR A 264 11.66 -6.68 2.67
C THR A 264 10.69 -6.67 3.85
N GLY A 265 10.40 -7.82 4.46
CA GLY A 265 9.30 -7.96 5.42
C GLY A 265 7.91 -7.93 4.78
N TYR A 266 7.80 -8.00 3.44
CA TYR A 266 6.51 -8.02 2.74
C TYR A 266 6.30 -9.35 2.02
N LEU A 267 5.09 -9.87 2.14
CA LEU A 267 4.63 -11.06 1.46
C LEU A 267 4.05 -10.72 0.08
N GLY A 268 4.35 -11.57 -0.89
CA GLY A 268 3.82 -11.46 -2.24
C GLY A 268 4.40 -12.50 -3.18
N PHE A 269 4.21 -12.26 -4.47
CA PHE A 269 4.72 -13.13 -5.53
C PHE A 269 5.06 -12.31 -6.78
N VAL A 270 5.88 -12.91 -7.65
CA VAL A 270 6.22 -12.36 -8.96
C VAL A 270 5.55 -13.20 -10.03
N ARG A 271 4.95 -12.56 -11.03
CA ARG A 271 4.35 -13.25 -12.18
C ARG A 271 4.77 -12.55 -13.48
N ARG A 272 5.12 -13.36 -14.48
CA ARG A 272 5.30 -12.87 -15.85
C ARG A 272 3.95 -12.44 -16.42
N THR A 273 3.83 -11.18 -16.83
CA THR A 273 2.61 -10.67 -17.45
C THR A 273 2.45 -11.17 -18.87
N GLU A 274 1.21 -11.19 -19.36
CA GLU A 274 0.88 -11.49 -20.76
C GLU A 274 0.89 -10.21 -21.62
N SER A 275 0.85 -9.04 -20.98
CA SER A 275 0.89 -7.75 -21.67
C SER A 275 2.31 -7.41 -22.12
N ILE A 276 2.44 -7.10 -23.41
CA ILE A 276 3.72 -6.84 -24.06
C ILE A 276 4.15 -5.38 -23.81
N ALA A 277 5.34 -5.18 -23.24
CA ALA A 277 5.97 -3.86 -23.09
C ALA A 277 6.33 -3.24 -24.44
N ALA A 278 6.60 -1.93 -24.47
CA ALA A 278 6.94 -1.21 -25.70
C ALA A 278 8.17 -1.79 -26.46
N ASP A 279 9.00 -2.59 -25.79
CA ASP A 279 10.14 -3.31 -26.34
C ASP A 279 9.80 -4.71 -26.89
N GLY A 280 8.52 -5.09 -26.92
CA GLY A 280 8.06 -6.37 -27.44
C GLY A 280 8.20 -7.54 -26.45
N LYS A 281 8.51 -7.29 -25.17
CA LYS A 281 8.76 -8.34 -24.17
C LYS A 281 7.73 -8.36 -23.04
N ASN A 282 7.50 -9.55 -22.49
CA ASN A 282 6.72 -9.71 -21.26
C ASN A 282 7.55 -9.22 -20.06
N HIS A 283 6.93 -8.48 -19.15
CA HIS A 283 7.59 -8.01 -17.93
C HIS A 283 7.22 -8.85 -16.71
N ASP A 284 8.07 -8.81 -15.69
CA ASP A 284 7.76 -9.39 -14.39
C ASP A 284 7.01 -8.36 -13.56
N ALA A 285 5.78 -8.71 -13.17
CA ALA A 285 4.91 -7.94 -12.30
C ALA A 285 5.02 -8.43 -10.87
N VAL A 286 5.09 -7.48 -9.94
CA VAL A 286 5.12 -7.76 -8.50
C VAL A 286 3.72 -7.59 -7.93
N TYR A 287 3.25 -8.57 -7.15
CA TYR A 287 1.97 -8.52 -6.45
C TYR A 287 2.23 -8.56 -4.95
N ILE A 288 2.05 -7.42 -4.28
CA ILE A 288 2.18 -7.32 -2.84
C ILE A 288 0.89 -7.74 -2.17
N VAL A 289 0.99 -8.65 -1.21
CA VAL A 289 -0.14 -9.20 -0.46
C VAL A 289 -0.23 -8.56 0.93
N GLY A 290 0.89 -8.21 1.56
CA GLY A 290 0.87 -7.42 2.82
C GLY A 290 2.17 -7.53 3.62
N SER A 291 2.28 -6.77 4.70
CA SER A 291 3.41 -6.88 5.64
C SER A 291 3.36 -8.22 6.38
N LEU A 292 4.52 -8.86 6.51
CA LEU A 292 4.70 -10.09 7.28
C LEU A 292 4.41 -9.86 8.77
N GLU A 293 4.90 -8.74 9.31
CA GLU A 293 4.76 -8.37 10.73
C GLU A 293 3.30 -8.09 11.14
N GLU A 294 2.47 -7.67 10.18
CA GLU A 294 1.06 -7.39 10.42
C GLU A 294 0.15 -8.59 10.15
N THR A 295 0.68 -9.71 9.63
CA THR A 295 -0.17 -10.88 9.36
C THR A 295 -0.71 -11.51 10.65
N LEU A 296 -1.96 -11.96 10.60
CA LEU A 296 -2.64 -12.57 11.73
C LEU A 296 -2.53 -14.09 11.60
N LEU A 297 -1.77 -14.73 12.48
CA LEU A 297 -1.68 -16.18 12.53
C LEU A 297 -2.73 -16.73 13.50
N ILE A 298 -3.79 -17.35 12.97
CA ILE A 298 -4.89 -17.88 13.76
C ILE A 298 -5.08 -19.36 13.40
N ARG A 299 -4.89 -20.25 14.38
CA ARG A 299 -5.00 -21.72 14.20
C ARG A 299 -4.13 -22.26 13.05
N GLY A 300 -2.94 -21.70 12.88
CA GLY A 300 -1.98 -22.11 11.84
C GLY A 300 -2.27 -21.57 10.44
N MET A 301 -3.33 -20.78 10.25
CA MET A 301 -3.64 -20.11 9.00
C MET A 301 -3.24 -18.63 9.07
N ARG A 302 -2.76 -18.10 7.95
CA ARG A 302 -2.37 -16.69 7.83
C ARG A 302 -3.49 -15.84 7.26
N PHE A 303 -3.90 -14.82 7.98
CA PHE A 303 -4.86 -13.83 7.52
C PHE A 303 -4.16 -12.50 7.30
N HIS A 304 -4.53 -11.80 6.22
CA HIS A 304 -4.07 -10.45 5.97
C HIS A 304 -5.10 -9.47 6.51
N PRO A 305 -4.74 -8.55 7.42
CA PRO A 305 -5.68 -7.63 8.05
C PRO A 305 -6.58 -6.89 7.06
N ILE A 306 -6.02 -6.43 5.94
CA ILE A 306 -6.74 -5.72 4.89
C ILE A 306 -7.96 -6.48 4.35
N ASP A 307 -7.93 -7.82 4.33
CA ASP A 307 -9.05 -8.64 3.84
C ASP A 307 -10.22 -8.63 4.84
N ILE A 308 -9.91 -8.71 6.14
CA ILE A 308 -10.89 -8.63 7.22
C ILE A 308 -11.42 -7.21 7.32
N GLU A 309 -10.56 -6.20 7.32
CA GLU A 309 -10.94 -4.79 7.38
C GLU A 309 -11.83 -4.38 6.21
N ASN A 310 -11.51 -4.79 4.98
CA ASN A 310 -12.39 -4.54 3.84
C ASN A 310 -13.78 -5.16 4.01
N THR A 311 -13.89 -6.24 4.78
CA THR A 311 -15.18 -6.88 5.09
C THR A 311 -15.93 -6.05 6.12
N VAL A 312 -15.25 -5.66 7.21
CA VAL A 312 -15.80 -4.76 8.24
C VAL A 312 -16.31 -3.46 7.64
N MET A 313 -15.51 -2.79 6.80
CA MET A 313 -15.89 -1.54 6.13
C MET A 313 -17.17 -1.64 5.29
N ARG A 314 -17.52 -2.83 4.78
CA ARG A 314 -18.75 -3.05 3.99
C ARG A 314 -19.99 -3.32 4.84
N THR A 315 -19.84 -3.64 6.12
CA THR A 315 -20.96 -4.06 6.97
C THR A 315 -21.91 -2.91 7.29
N HIS A 316 -21.40 -1.67 7.40
CA HIS A 316 -22.23 -0.53 7.75
C HIS A 316 -21.66 0.79 7.21
N LYS A 317 -22.52 1.63 6.62
CA LYS A 317 -22.14 2.87 5.93
C LYS A 317 -21.50 3.96 6.80
N ARG A 318 -21.69 3.89 8.13
CA ARG A 318 -21.13 4.84 9.11
C ARG A 318 -19.83 4.36 9.73
N ILE A 319 -19.34 3.18 9.35
CA ILE A 319 -17.98 2.79 9.69
C ILE A 319 -17.06 3.62 8.81
N CYS A 320 -16.32 4.55 9.41
CA CYS A 320 -15.42 5.43 8.68
C CYS A 320 -14.02 4.85 8.56
N GLU A 321 -13.59 4.05 9.53
CA GLU A 321 -12.33 3.31 9.50
C GLU A 321 -12.39 2.09 10.43
N CYS A 322 -11.51 1.11 10.22
CA CYS A 322 -11.31 0.01 11.15
C CYS A 322 -9.89 -0.54 11.08
N ALA A 323 -9.45 -1.26 12.09
CA ALA A 323 -8.19 -2.00 12.05
C ALA A 323 -8.34 -3.29 12.84
N CYS A 324 -7.63 -4.34 12.41
CA CYS A 324 -7.60 -5.59 13.16
C CYS A 324 -6.19 -6.09 13.43
N PHE A 325 -6.03 -6.72 14.59
CA PHE A 325 -4.77 -7.31 15.06
C PHE A 325 -5.06 -8.51 15.96
N THR A 326 -4.03 -9.27 16.32
CA THR A 326 -4.15 -10.36 17.29
C THR A 326 -3.73 -9.92 18.69
N TRP A 327 -4.46 -10.36 19.70
CA TRP A 327 -4.08 -10.25 21.11
C TRP A 327 -4.39 -11.57 21.82
N THR A 328 -3.40 -12.21 22.45
CA THR A 328 -3.56 -13.52 23.13
C THR A 328 -4.23 -14.61 22.28
N ASN A 329 -3.92 -14.66 20.97
CA ASN A 329 -4.53 -15.53 19.95
C ASN A 329 -6.00 -15.24 19.61
N LEU A 330 -6.57 -14.15 20.13
CA LEU A 330 -7.87 -13.64 19.74
C LEU A 330 -7.73 -12.61 18.62
N LEU A 331 -8.69 -12.62 17.69
CA LEU A 331 -8.87 -11.53 16.73
C LEU A 331 -9.51 -10.33 17.45
N VAL A 332 -8.81 -9.20 17.47
CA VAL A 332 -9.32 -7.91 17.93
C VAL A 332 -9.64 -7.07 16.70
N VAL A 333 -10.84 -6.49 16.67
CA VAL A 333 -11.27 -5.55 15.64
C VAL A 333 -11.62 -4.24 16.32
N VAL A 334 -10.99 -3.15 15.90
CA VAL A 334 -11.29 -1.78 16.32
C VAL A 334 -11.99 -1.08 15.18
N VAL A 335 -13.10 -0.40 15.47
CA VAL A 335 -13.98 0.19 14.47
C VAL A 335 -14.32 1.62 14.87
N GLU A 336 -14.00 2.55 13.99
CA GLU A 336 -14.43 3.94 14.11
C GLU A 336 -15.85 4.09 13.56
N TYR A 337 -16.75 4.62 14.39
CA TYR A 337 -18.15 4.76 14.05
C TYR A 337 -18.60 6.21 14.06
N ASP A 338 -18.93 6.75 12.89
CA ASP A 338 -19.52 8.09 12.71
C ASP A 338 -21.05 8.03 12.83
N GLY A 339 -21.54 7.83 14.05
CA GLY A 339 -22.97 7.74 14.34
C GLY A 339 -23.31 7.98 15.80
N LEU A 340 -24.60 7.88 16.14
CA LEU A 340 -25.04 8.02 17.52
C LEU A 340 -24.64 6.77 18.32
N GLU A 341 -24.00 6.96 19.47
CA GLU A 341 -23.52 5.88 20.35
C GLU A 341 -24.59 4.83 20.67
N GLN A 342 -25.85 5.24 20.82
CA GLN A 342 -26.98 4.34 21.08
C GLN A 342 -27.19 3.25 20.01
N HIS A 343 -26.69 3.46 18.79
CA HIS A 343 -26.77 2.50 17.68
C HIS A 343 -25.47 1.71 17.47
N SER A 344 -24.43 1.96 18.28
CA SER A 344 -23.12 1.30 18.14
C SER A 344 -23.22 -0.21 18.38
N LEU A 345 -24.05 -0.63 19.35
CA LEU A 345 -24.25 -2.04 19.70
C LEU A 345 -24.80 -2.87 18.54
N ASP A 346 -25.57 -2.25 17.64
CA ASP A 346 -26.13 -2.93 16.46
C ASP A 346 -25.03 -3.39 15.49
N LEU A 347 -23.84 -2.77 15.54
CA LEU A 347 -22.69 -3.17 14.72
C LEU A 347 -22.10 -4.51 15.14
N VAL A 348 -22.25 -4.90 16.40
CA VAL A 348 -21.63 -6.10 16.95
C VAL A 348 -22.02 -7.35 16.16
N PRO A 349 -23.32 -7.74 16.07
CA PRO A 349 -23.71 -8.92 15.30
C PRO A 349 -23.45 -8.78 13.80
N LEU A 350 -23.53 -7.56 13.24
CA LEU A 350 -23.27 -7.31 11.82
C LEU A 350 -21.82 -7.62 11.45
N ILE A 351 -20.88 -7.14 12.26
CA ILE A 351 -19.45 -7.31 12.04
C ILE A 351 -19.00 -8.73 12.31
N THR A 352 -19.41 -9.31 13.44
CA THR A 352 -19.00 -10.68 13.80
C THR A 352 -19.54 -11.70 12.83
N SER A 353 -20.80 -11.58 12.38
CA SER A 353 -21.39 -12.48 11.38
C SER A 353 -20.68 -12.36 10.04
N ALA A 354 -20.42 -11.15 9.54
CA ALA A 354 -19.72 -10.96 8.27
C ALA A 354 -18.29 -11.53 8.29
N ILE A 355 -17.55 -11.34 9.39
CA ILE A 355 -16.20 -11.91 9.53
C ILE A 355 -16.27 -13.44 9.60
N LEU A 356 -17.23 -13.99 10.33
CA LEU A 356 -17.40 -15.44 10.43
C LEU A 356 -17.76 -16.07 9.08
N GLU A 357 -18.67 -15.47 8.33
CA GLU A 357 -19.15 -15.99 7.05
C GLU A 357 -18.08 -15.90 5.94
N GLU A 358 -17.38 -14.77 5.82
CA GLU A 358 -16.38 -14.57 4.75
C GLU A 358 -15.01 -15.16 5.12
N HIS A 359 -14.61 -15.06 6.39
CA HIS A 359 -13.26 -15.42 6.83
C HIS A 359 -13.18 -16.73 7.60
N TYR A 360 -14.29 -17.25 8.12
CA TYR A 360 -14.31 -18.41 9.02
C TYR A 360 -13.47 -18.18 10.28
N VAL A 361 -13.44 -16.94 10.77
CA VAL A 361 -12.74 -16.51 11.98
C VAL A 361 -13.74 -15.92 12.96
N ILE A 362 -13.57 -16.27 14.22
CA ILE A 362 -14.36 -15.72 15.32
C ILE A 362 -13.64 -14.48 15.86
N VAL A 363 -14.39 -13.39 16.02
CA VAL A 363 -13.89 -12.16 16.63
C VAL A 363 -13.86 -12.35 18.14
N GLY A 364 -12.69 -12.27 18.76
CA GLY A 364 -12.59 -12.41 20.22
C GLY A 364 -12.88 -11.12 20.97
N VAL A 365 -12.53 -9.97 20.38
CA VAL A 365 -12.80 -8.64 20.94
C VAL A 365 -13.20 -7.67 19.82
N LEU A 366 -14.30 -6.96 20.01
CA LEU A 366 -14.69 -5.84 19.15
C LEU A 366 -14.71 -4.56 19.98
N VAL A 367 -13.98 -3.55 19.51
CA VAL A 367 -13.86 -2.24 20.15
C VAL A 367 -14.48 -1.22 19.21
N ILE A 368 -15.48 -0.50 19.68
CA ILE A 368 -16.10 0.60 18.94
C ILE A 368 -15.60 1.91 19.55
N VAL A 369 -15.06 2.77 18.71
CA VAL A 369 -14.41 4.03 19.08
C VAL A 369 -14.94 5.18 18.23
N ASP A 370 -14.69 6.40 18.68
CA ASP A 370 -14.95 7.60 17.89
C ASP A 370 -14.03 7.69 16.65
N PRO A 371 -14.44 8.44 15.61
CA PRO A 371 -13.58 8.74 14.47
C PRO A 371 -12.24 9.38 14.85
N GLY A 372 -11.16 8.93 14.20
CA GLY A 372 -9.80 9.44 14.41
C GLY A 372 -8.94 8.68 15.45
N VAL A 373 -9.47 7.62 16.06
CA VAL A 373 -8.75 6.79 17.04
C VAL A 373 -7.82 5.76 16.38
N VAL A 374 -8.17 5.23 15.21
CA VAL A 374 -7.31 4.32 14.44
C VAL A 374 -6.16 5.13 13.84
N PRO A 375 -4.91 4.92 14.28
CA PRO A 375 -3.79 5.73 13.83
C PRO A 375 -3.46 5.42 12.37
N VAL A 376 -3.50 6.45 11.53
CA VAL A 376 -3.14 6.39 10.12
C VAL A 376 -1.96 7.34 9.87
N ASN A 377 -0.92 6.88 9.18
CA ASN A 377 0.24 7.73 8.85
C ASN A 377 -0.04 8.66 7.66
N SER A 378 0.89 9.57 7.36
CA SER A 378 0.78 10.54 6.26
C SER A 378 0.63 9.91 4.86
N ARG A 379 0.98 8.63 4.69
CA ARG A 379 0.78 7.89 3.43
C ARG A 379 -0.61 7.28 3.32
N GLY A 380 -1.37 7.26 4.41
CA GLY A 380 -2.68 6.61 4.51
C GLY A 380 -2.61 5.19 5.10
N GLU A 381 -1.45 4.71 5.53
CA GLU A 381 -1.29 3.34 6.07
C GLU A 381 -1.69 3.29 7.55
N LYS A 382 -2.45 2.25 7.92
CA LYS A 382 -2.86 2.01 9.30
C LYS A 382 -1.69 1.54 10.15
N GLN A 383 -1.49 2.12 11.32
CA GLN A 383 -0.46 1.74 12.27
C GLN A 383 -1.00 0.70 13.26
N ARG A 384 -1.29 -0.51 12.77
CA ARG A 384 -1.97 -1.57 13.54
C ARG A 384 -1.23 -1.95 14.82
N MET A 385 0.09 -1.97 14.77
CA MET A 385 0.93 -2.27 15.93
C MET A 385 0.85 -1.16 16.99
N HIS A 386 0.85 0.11 16.59
CA HIS A 386 0.68 1.21 17.52
C HIS A 386 -0.71 1.17 18.17
N LEU A 387 -1.76 0.89 17.39
CA LEU A 387 -3.12 0.70 17.90
C LEU A 387 -3.20 -0.47 18.89
N ARG A 388 -2.55 -1.59 18.57
CA ARG A 388 -2.46 -2.75 19.47
C ARG A 388 -1.78 -2.39 20.77
N ASP A 389 -0.67 -1.66 20.74
CA ASP A 389 0.05 -1.25 21.95
C ASP A 389 -0.82 -0.34 22.83
N GLY A 390 -1.56 0.59 22.21
CA GLY A 390 -2.57 1.41 22.89
C GLY A 390 -3.69 0.58 23.52
N PHE A 391 -4.22 -0.42 22.79
CA PHE A 391 -5.22 -1.35 23.32
C PHE A 391 -4.68 -2.15 24.53
N VAL A 392 -3.48 -2.71 24.43
CA VAL A 392 -2.87 -3.53 25.50
C VAL A 392 -2.53 -2.70 26.74
N SER A 393 -2.22 -1.42 26.56
CA SER A 393 -1.91 -0.48 27.63
C SER A 393 -3.12 0.28 28.17
N ASP A 394 -4.34 -0.10 27.75
CA ASP A 394 -5.60 0.51 28.18
C ASP A 394 -5.67 2.03 27.90
N GLN A 395 -5.11 2.44 26.76
CA GLN A 395 -5.05 3.85 26.32
C GLN A 395 -6.15 4.22 25.30
N LEU A 396 -6.96 3.26 24.87
CA LEU A 396 -8.12 3.55 24.02
C LEU A 396 -9.28 4.02 24.89
N ASP A 397 -10.06 4.98 24.39
CA ASP A 397 -11.30 5.45 25.01
C ASP A 397 -12.50 4.95 24.17
N PRO A 398 -12.99 3.72 24.41
CA PRO A 398 -14.02 3.12 23.59
C PRO A 398 -15.42 3.59 23.97
N ILE A 399 -16.25 3.83 22.96
CA ILE A 399 -17.71 3.94 23.11
C ILE A 399 -18.26 2.63 23.69
N PHE A 400 -17.75 1.50 23.19
CA PHE A 400 -18.18 0.17 23.60
C PHE A 400 -17.14 -0.91 23.34
N VAL A 401 -17.08 -1.93 24.20
CA VAL A 401 -16.23 -3.13 24.02
C VAL A 401 -17.04 -4.40 24.25
N ALA A 402 -16.99 -5.32 23.29
CA ALA A 402 -17.52 -6.68 23.44
C ALA A 402 -16.39 -7.72 23.46
N TYR A 403 -16.46 -8.63 24.44
CA TYR A 403 -15.49 -9.72 24.65
C TYR A 403 -16.11 -11.09 24.44
N ASN A 404 -15.27 -12.08 24.09
CA ASN A 404 -15.60 -13.51 24.00
C ASN A 404 -16.80 -13.80 23.08
N MET A 405 -16.80 -13.19 21.90
CA MET A 405 -17.85 -13.37 20.90
C MET A 405 -17.68 -14.63 20.05
#